data_AF-A0A1G7THU2-F1
#
_entry.id   AF-A0A1G7THU2-F1
#
_cell.length_a   1.000
_cell.length_b   1.000
_cell.length_c   1.000
_cell.angle_alpha   90.00
_cell.angle_beta   90.00
_cell.angle_gamma   90.00
#
_symmetry.space_group_name_H-M   'P 1'
#
loop_
_entity.id
_entity.type
_entity.pdbx_description
1 polymer ?
#
loop_
_entity_poly.entity_id
_entity_poly.type
_entity_poly.pdbx_seq_one_letter_code
_entity_poly.pdbx_strand_id
1 'polypeptide(L)'
;MRDLYQRLGLPNDASDKEIQRAIEACQHNALKADAEVVLGDPERREAYDALHVTLRDIGLLRARLGLTHGPFWQDNTANDFSLPPDNTGARHDLLIARVERAVGLHNGWRKWRAPWLLAVLLTGATLLGAAAGAALYHYWLL
;
A
#
# COMPACT_ATOMS: atom_id res chain seq x y z
N MET A 1 3.52 -24.12 -7.69
CA MET A 1 4.41 -23.99 -8.86
C MET A 1 5.60 -23.14 -8.44
N ARG A 2 6.81 -23.47 -8.88
CA ARG A 2 8.02 -22.67 -8.63
C ARG A 2 8.24 -21.72 -9.81
N ASP A 3 8.79 -20.54 -9.55
CA ASP A 3 9.21 -19.64 -10.62
C ASP A 3 10.57 -20.10 -11.18
N LEU A 4 10.53 -20.79 -12.32
CA LEU A 4 11.71 -21.33 -12.98
C LEU A 4 12.56 -20.22 -13.59
N TYR A 5 11.93 -19.17 -14.14
CA TYR A 5 12.65 -18.02 -14.69
C TYR A 5 13.43 -17.30 -13.60
N GLN A 6 12.79 -16.96 -12.48
CA GLN A 6 13.45 -16.33 -11.34
C GLN A 6 14.60 -17.19 -10.78
N ARG A 7 14.37 -18.50 -10.63
CA ARG A 7 15.37 -19.41 -10.05
C ARG A 7 16.53 -19.72 -11.00
N LEU A 8 16.33 -19.63 -12.31
CA LEU A 8 17.39 -19.72 -13.32
C LEU A 8 18.08 -18.36 -13.58
N GLY A 9 17.56 -17.28 -13.01
CA GLY A 9 18.09 -15.92 -13.24
C GLY A 9 17.81 -15.39 -14.65
N LEU A 10 16.70 -15.83 -15.25
CA LEU A 10 16.28 -15.45 -16.59
C LEU A 10 15.12 -14.45 -16.54
N PRO A 11 15.05 -13.50 -17.49
CA PRO A 11 13.85 -12.73 -17.71
C PRO A 11 12.77 -13.59 -18.39
N ASN A 12 11.50 -13.22 -18.22
CA ASN A 12 10.37 -13.99 -18.77
C ASN A 12 10.31 -14.00 -20.30
N ASP A 13 10.99 -13.07 -20.96
CA ASP A 13 11.12 -12.94 -22.41
C ASP A 13 12.42 -13.57 -22.96
N ALA A 14 13.13 -14.34 -22.14
CA ALA A 14 14.35 -15.03 -22.54
C ALA A 14 14.14 -15.88 -23.79
N SER A 15 15.10 -15.80 -24.70
CA SER A 15 15.12 -16.62 -25.91
C SER A 15 15.42 -18.09 -25.59
N ASP A 16 15.03 -18.99 -26.48
CA ASP A 16 15.27 -20.44 -26.33
C ASP A 16 16.75 -20.77 -26.10
N LYS A 17 17.65 -19.99 -26.73
CA LYS A 17 19.10 -20.15 -26.58
C LYS A 17 19.58 -19.73 -25.19
N GLU A 18 19.00 -18.68 -24.61
CA GLU A 18 19.33 -18.21 -23.26
C GLU A 18 18.81 -19.19 -22.21
N ILE A 19 17.60 -19.70 -22.41
CA ILE A 19 16.99 -20.73 -21.56
C ILE A 19 17.86 -21.98 -21.56
N GLN A 20 18.20 -22.52 -22.73
CA GLN A 20 19.02 -23.72 -22.84
C GLN A 20 20.39 -23.53 -22.17
N ARG A 21 21.03 -22.38 -22.39
CA ARG A 21 22.33 -22.06 -21.76
C ARG A 21 22.21 -21.98 -20.24
N ALA A 22 21.16 -21.38 -19.70
CA ALA A 22 20.95 -21.27 -18.25
C ALA A 22 20.67 -22.63 -17.61
N ILE A 23 19.91 -23.49 -18.29
CA ILE A 23 19.66 -24.88 -17.87
C ILE A 23 20.98 -25.67 -17.82
N GLU A 24 21.81 -25.56 -18.86
CA GLU A 24 23.11 -26.24 -18.93
C GLU A 24 24.08 -25.77 -17.85
N ALA A 25 24.10 -24.46 -17.57
CA ALA A 25 24.92 -23.86 -16.53
C ALA A 25 24.41 -24.12 -15.10
N CYS A 26 23.17 -24.61 -14.94
CA CYS A 26 22.57 -24.84 -13.64
C CYS A 26 23.23 -26.03 -12.91
N GLN A 27 23.80 -25.77 -11.74
CA GLN A 27 24.42 -26.81 -10.89
C GLN A 27 23.41 -27.59 -10.05
N HIS A 28 22.18 -27.08 -9.91
CA HIS A 28 21.17 -27.68 -9.05
C HIS A 28 20.34 -28.71 -9.83
N ASN A 29 20.72 -30.00 -9.72
CA ASN A 29 20.13 -31.09 -10.50
C ASN A 29 18.60 -31.14 -10.53
N ALA A 30 17.93 -30.92 -9.39
CA ALA A 30 16.46 -30.92 -9.36
C ALA A 30 15.85 -29.74 -10.14
N LEU A 31 16.44 -28.55 -10.06
CA LEU A 31 15.96 -27.38 -10.79
C LEU A 31 16.22 -27.54 -12.29
N LYS A 32 17.38 -28.10 -12.63
CA LYS A 32 17.76 -28.41 -14.01
C LYS A 32 16.76 -29.38 -14.66
N ALA A 33 16.43 -30.48 -13.98
CA ALA A 33 15.46 -31.46 -14.48
C ALA A 33 14.06 -30.85 -14.66
N ASP A 34 13.57 -30.08 -13.68
CA ASP A 34 12.29 -29.38 -13.78
C ASP A 34 12.28 -28.42 -14.98
N ALA A 35 13.36 -27.66 -15.17
CA ALA A 35 13.51 -26.71 -16.26
C ALA A 35 13.63 -27.37 -17.64
N GLU A 36 14.38 -28.46 -17.77
CA GLU A 36 14.47 -29.23 -19.02
C GLU A 36 13.11 -29.78 -19.45
N VAL A 37 12.35 -30.33 -18.49
CA VAL A 37 11.02 -30.87 -18.79
C VAL A 37 10.08 -29.75 -19.22
N VAL A 38 10.04 -28.64 -18.48
CA VAL A 38 9.01 -27.61 -18.66
C VAL A 38 9.39 -26.60 -19.75
N LEU A 39 10.61 -26.08 -19.75
CA LEU A 39 11.05 -25.02 -20.66
C LEU A 39 11.71 -25.55 -21.93
N GLY A 40 12.12 -26.83 -21.95
CA GLY A 40 12.75 -27.47 -23.11
C GLY A 40 11.79 -27.91 -24.21
N ASP A 41 10.48 -27.91 -23.95
CA ASP A 41 9.43 -28.21 -24.93
C ASP A 41 8.56 -26.97 -25.16
N PRO A 42 8.47 -26.45 -26.40
CA PRO A 42 7.68 -25.27 -26.73
C PRO A 42 6.22 -25.33 -26.24
N GLU A 43 5.54 -26.48 -26.37
CA GLU A 43 4.14 -26.59 -25.95
C GLU A 43 3.98 -26.50 -24.44
N ARG A 44 4.87 -27.16 -23.69
CA ARG A 44 4.85 -27.12 -22.22
C ARG A 44 5.29 -25.76 -21.71
N ARG A 45 6.21 -25.10 -22.40
CA ARG A 45 6.63 -23.73 -22.11
C ARG A 45 5.48 -22.76 -22.27
N GLU A 46 4.72 -22.83 -23.37
CA GLU A 46 3.57 -21.94 -23.57
C GLU A 46 2.54 -22.09 -22.45
N ALA A 47 2.20 -23.33 -22.08
CA ALA A 47 1.31 -23.60 -20.96
C ALA A 47 1.88 -23.09 -19.62
N TYR A 48 3.19 -23.24 -19.41
CA TYR A 48 3.89 -22.71 -18.24
C TYR A 48 3.84 -21.18 -18.18
N ASP A 49 4.09 -20.51 -19.29
CA ASP A 49 4.11 -19.05 -19.40
C ASP A 49 2.72 -18.46 -19.09
N ALA A 50 1.65 -19.07 -19.61
CA ALA A 50 0.28 -18.66 -19.30
C ALA A 50 -0.05 -18.78 -17.80
N LEU A 51 0.39 -19.88 -17.18
CA LEU A 51 0.21 -20.08 -15.74
C LEU A 51 1.09 -19.14 -14.91
N HIS A 52 2.31 -18.86 -15.37
CA HIS A 52 3.25 -17.93 -14.73
C HIS A 52 2.66 -16.52 -14.68
N VAL A 53 2.11 -16.03 -15.79
CA VAL A 53 1.40 -14.74 -15.86
C VAL A 53 0.25 -14.70 -14.87
N THR A 54 -0.57 -15.75 -14.83
CA THR A 54 -1.73 -15.83 -13.93
C THR A 54 -1.32 -15.77 -12.46
N LEU A 55 -0.27 -16.51 -12.07
CA LEU A 55 0.23 -16.51 -10.70
C LEU A 55 0.87 -15.17 -10.32
N ARG A 56 1.55 -14.53 -11.27
CA ARG A 56 2.11 -13.19 -11.09
C ARG A 56 1.00 -12.15 -10.83
N ASP A 57 -0.10 -12.22 -11.58
CA ASP A 57 -1.27 -11.35 -11.38
C ASP A 57 -1.95 -11.59 -10.03
N ILE A 58 -2.08 -12.85 -9.60
CA ILE A 58 -2.59 -13.20 -8.27
C ILE A 58 -1.65 -12.65 -7.18
N GLY A 59 -0.34 -12.79 -7.34
CA GLY A 59 0.66 -12.25 -6.43
C GLY A 59 0.56 -10.74 -6.28
N LEU A 60 0.39 -10.02 -7.40
CA LEU A 60 0.17 -8.58 -7.45
C LEU A 60 -1.14 -8.18 -6.76
N LEU A 61 -2.23 -8.89 -7.04
CA LEU A 61 -3.52 -8.65 -6.42
C LEU A 61 -3.44 -8.85 -4.90
N ARG A 62 -2.80 -9.92 -4.45
CA ARG A 62 -2.56 -10.22 -3.04
C ARG A 62 -1.80 -9.08 -2.35
N ALA A 63 -0.75 -8.57 -2.99
CA ALA A 63 0.02 -7.43 -2.48
C ALA A 63 -0.83 -6.16 -2.38
N ARG A 64 -1.64 -5.86 -3.41
CA ARG A 64 -2.57 -4.71 -3.40
C ARG A 64 -3.66 -4.81 -2.34
N LEU A 65 -4.06 -6.02 -1.96
CA LEU A 65 -5.03 -6.27 -0.89
C LEU A 65 -4.40 -6.35 0.51
N GLY A 66 -3.08 -6.22 0.64
CA GLY A 66 -2.37 -6.35 1.91
C GLY A 66 -2.33 -7.78 2.47
N LEU A 67 -2.67 -8.78 1.65
CA LEU A 67 -2.81 -10.19 2.05
C LEU A 67 -1.47 -10.95 2.03
N THR A 68 -0.34 -10.27 1.87
CA THR A 68 1.00 -10.87 1.74
C THR A 68 1.59 -11.38 3.06
N HIS A 69 1.06 -10.95 4.21
CA HIS A 69 1.64 -11.21 5.53
C HIS A 69 1.13 -12.50 6.20
N GLY A 70 0.18 -13.20 5.58
CA GLY A 70 -0.36 -14.45 6.12
C GLY A 70 0.69 -15.56 6.23
N PRO A 71 0.64 -16.41 7.28
CA PRO A 71 1.63 -17.48 7.48
C PRO A 71 1.69 -18.48 6.32
N PHE A 72 0.57 -18.71 5.64
CA PHE A 72 0.46 -19.57 4.47
C PHE A 72 1.23 -19.07 3.22
N TRP A 73 1.71 -17.83 3.23
CA TRP A 73 2.43 -17.22 2.10
C TRP A 73 3.94 -17.18 2.29
N GLN A 74 4.43 -17.51 3.48
CA GLN A 74 5.86 -17.50 3.81
C GLN A 74 6.59 -18.78 3.37
N ASP A 75 5.84 -19.80 2.95
CA ASP A 75 6.41 -21.04 2.44
C ASP A 75 7.06 -20.84 1.06
N ASN A 76 8.19 -21.54 0.86
CA ASN A 76 9.18 -21.33 -0.20
C ASN A 76 8.60 -21.15 -1.62
N THR A 77 7.59 -21.92 -2.01
CA THR A 77 7.04 -21.86 -3.38
C THR A 77 6.00 -20.77 -3.59
N ALA A 78 5.23 -20.42 -2.55
CA ALA A 78 4.26 -19.33 -2.60
C ALA A 78 4.95 -17.96 -2.59
N ASN A 79 6.19 -17.93 -2.09
CA ASN A 79 6.99 -16.72 -2.03
C ASN A 79 7.64 -16.32 -3.37
N ASP A 80 7.82 -17.27 -4.31
CA ASP A 80 8.38 -16.99 -5.64
C ASP A 80 7.55 -15.92 -6.39
N PHE A 81 6.23 -15.88 -6.16
CA PHE A 81 5.31 -14.90 -6.76
C PHE A 81 4.93 -13.74 -5.82
N SER A 82 5.67 -13.55 -4.72
CA SER A 82 5.51 -12.41 -3.82
C SER A 82 6.10 -11.14 -4.43
N LEU A 83 5.26 -10.40 -5.14
CA LEU A 83 5.63 -9.08 -5.65
C LEU A 83 5.43 -8.00 -4.59
N PRO A 84 6.29 -6.97 -4.56
CA PRO A 84 6.00 -5.78 -3.78
C PRO A 84 4.67 -5.17 -4.27
N PRO A 85 3.89 -4.53 -3.39
CA PRO A 85 2.70 -3.82 -3.81
C PRO A 85 3.11 -2.76 -4.83
N ASP A 86 2.65 -2.93 -6.06
CA ASP A 86 2.74 -1.89 -7.06
C ASP A 86 1.81 -0.77 -6.62
N ASN A 87 2.42 0.27 -6.07
CA ASN A 87 1.80 1.56 -5.85
C ASN A 87 1.55 2.15 -7.22
N THR A 88 0.52 1.66 -7.93
CA THR A 88 -0.09 2.43 -9.01
C THR A 88 -0.62 3.72 -8.36
N GLY A 89 0.28 4.71 -8.30
CA GLY A 89 0.18 5.92 -7.47
C GLY A 89 -1.14 6.63 -7.66
N ALA A 90 -1.73 6.50 -8.85
CA ALA A 90 -3.05 7.03 -9.20
C ALA A 90 -4.16 6.79 -8.16
N ARG A 91 -4.20 5.65 -7.44
CA ARG A 91 -5.27 5.40 -6.45
C ARG A 91 -4.90 5.88 -5.05
N HIS A 92 -3.64 5.76 -4.65
CA HIS A 92 -3.16 6.26 -3.37
C HIS A 92 -3.15 7.79 -3.37
N ASP A 93 -2.62 8.42 -4.42
CA ASP A 93 -2.58 9.87 -4.60
C ASP A 93 -3.99 10.45 -4.68
N LEU A 94 -4.94 9.74 -5.31
CA LEU A 94 -6.34 10.16 -5.35
C LEU A 94 -7.02 10.07 -3.98
N LEU A 95 -6.69 9.05 -3.18
CA LEU A 95 -7.20 8.93 -1.81
C LEU A 95 -6.60 10.01 -0.89
N ILE A 96 -5.28 10.25 -0.98
CA ILE A 96 -4.60 11.31 -0.24
C ILE A 96 -5.15 12.68 -0.64
N ALA A 97 -5.29 12.97 -1.94
CA ALA A 97 -5.86 14.22 -2.42
C ALA A 97 -7.30 14.44 -1.91
N ARG A 98 -8.09 13.37 -1.76
CA ARG A 98 -9.46 13.45 -1.22
C ARG A 98 -9.46 13.73 0.29
N VAL A 99 -8.55 13.10 1.03
CA VAL A 99 -8.36 13.34 2.47
C VAL A 99 -7.84 14.75 2.72
N GLU A 100 -6.83 15.20 2.00
CA GLU A 100 -6.28 16.55 2.11
C GLU A 100 -7.35 17.61 1.81
N ARG A 101 -8.20 17.39 0.80
CA ARG A 101 -9.32 18.28 0.50
C ARG A 101 -10.34 18.33 1.64
N ALA A 102 -10.68 17.19 2.24
CA ALA A 102 -11.59 17.13 3.38
C ALA A 102 -11.01 17.81 4.63
N VAL A 103 -9.72 17.60 4.91
CA VAL A 103 -9.01 18.23 6.03
C VAL A 103 -8.86 19.73 5.82
N GLY A 104 -8.58 20.19 4.59
CA GLY A 104 -8.47 21.60 4.25
C GLY A 104 -9.76 22.38 4.50
N LEU A 105 -10.91 21.84 4.06
CA LEU A 105 -12.22 22.45 4.31
C LEU A 105 -12.55 22.53 5.81
N HIS A 106 -12.29 21.45 6.55
CA HIS A 106 -12.55 21.41 7.98
C HIS A 106 -11.65 22.37 8.77
N ASN A 107 -10.35 22.41 8.43
CA ASN A 107 -9.38 23.29 9.07
C ASN A 107 -9.63 24.77 8.76
N GLY A 108 -10.03 25.10 7.52
CA GLY A 108 -10.43 26.45 7.13
C GLY A 108 -11.64 26.94 7.92
N TRP A 109 -12.68 26.11 8.02
CA TRP A 109 -13.89 26.43 8.79
C TRP A 109 -13.61 26.62 10.28
N ARG A 110 -12.72 25.79 10.86
CA ARG A 110 -12.30 25.92 12.26
C ARG A 110 -11.47 27.19 12.52
N LYS A 111 -10.57 27.55 11.61
CA LYS A 111 -9.73 28.77 11.72
C LYS A 111 -10.56 30.05 11.70
N TRP A 112 -11.65 30.09 10.93
CA TRP A 112 -12.54 31.25 10.89
C TRP A 112 -13.46 31.35 12.12
N ARG A 113 -13.85 30.22 12.72
CA ARG A 113 -14.72 30.19 13.91
C ARG A 113 -13.98 30.37 15.23
N ALA A 114 -12.73 29.92 15.33
CA ALA A 114 -11.92 30.04 16.54
C ALA A 114 -11.79 31.47 17.10
N PRO A 115 -11.46 32.52 16.30
CA PRO A 115 -11.38 33.88 16.82
C PRO A 115 -12.75 34.43 17.26
N TRP A 116 -13.82 34.02 16.58
CA TRP A 116 -15.18 34.45 16.93
C TRP A 116 -15.63 33.85 18.27
N LEU A 117 -15.33 32.56 18.50
CA LEU A 117 -15.61 31.91 19.79
C LEU A 117 -14.80 32.51 20.93
N LEU A 118 -13.51 32.85 20.69
CA LEU A 118 -12.68 33.55 21.67
C LEU A 118 -13.21 34.94 21.99
N ALA A 119 -13.67 35.68 20.97
CA ALA A 119 -14.26 37.00 21.16
C ALA A 119 -15.54 36.93 22.01
N VAL A 120 -16.45 35.99 21.74
CA VAL A 120 -17.67 35.78 22.53
C VAL A 120 -17.36 35.38 23.97
N LEU A 121 -16.34 34.55 24.18
CA LEU A 121 -15.95 34.10 25.52
C LEU A 121 -15.35 35.26 26.34
N LEU A 122 -14.51 36.08 25.71
CA LEU A 122 -13.93 37.27 26.33
C LEU A 122 -14.99 38.31 26.67
N THR A 123 -15.93 38.60 25.77
CA THR A 123 -17.01 39.57 26.04
C THR A 123 -17.99 39.07 27.09
N GLY A 124 -18.29 37.76 27.11
CA GLY A 124 -19.10 37.16 28.17
C GLY A 124 -18.45 37.27 29.55
N ALA A 125 -17.15 36.99 29.64
CA ALA A 125 -16.39 37.07 30.89
C ALA A 125 -16.31 38.50 31.44
N THR A 126 -16.11 39.51 30.58
CA THR A 126 -16.04 40.91 31.01
C THR A 126 -17.38 41.43 31.50
N LEU A 127 -18.49 41.09 30.83
CA LEU A 127 -19.84 41.48 31.24
C LEU A 127 -20.24 40.87 32.59
N LEU A 128 -19.94 39.58 32.80
CA LEU A 128 -20.18 38.90 34.08
C LEU A 128 -19.37 39.50 35.23
N GLY A 129 -18.08 39.81 34.98
CA GLY A 129 -17.21 40.44 35.97
C GLY A 129 -17.69 41.85 36.35
N ALA A 130 -18.10 42.66 35.37
CA ALA A 130 -18.62 44.00 35.62
C ALA A 130 -19.93 43.99 36.43
N ALA A 131 -20.86 43.08 36.11
CA ALA A 131 -22.10 42.93 36.85
C ALA A 131 -21.88 42.47 38.30
N ALA A 132 -20.99 41.49 38.53
CA ALA A 132 -20.65 41.02 39.87
C ALA A 132 -19.94 42.11 40.69
N GLY A 133 -19.03 42.87 40.08
CA GLY A 133 -18.34 43.98 40.72
C GLY A 133 -19.28 45.11 41.12
N ALA A 134 -20.21 45.48 40.23
CA ALA A 134 -21.23 46.49 40.52
C ALA A 134 -22.18 46.05 41.66
N ALA A 135 -22.58 44.77 41.68
CA ALA A 135 -23.43 44.22 42.74
C ALA A 135 -22.73 44.22 44.11
N LEU A 136 -21.44 43.84 44.16
CA LEU A 136 -20.64 43.86 45.38
C LEU A 136 -20.40 45.29 45.89
N TYR A 137 -20.11 46.23 44.99
CA TYR A 137 -19.93 47.63 45.33
C TYR A 137 -21.22 48.24 45.90
N HIS A 138 -22.37 47.93 45.30
CA HIS A 138 -23.66 48.41 45.79
C HIS A 138 -24.00 47.82 47.17
N TYR A 139 -23.73 46.52 47.39
CA TYR A 139 -23.95 45.87 48.68
C TYR A 139 -23.06 46.42 49.80
N TRP A 140 -21.82 46.85 49.49
CA TRP A 140 -20.91 47.41 50.49
C TRP A 140 -21.26 48.85 50.92
N LEU A 141 -22.04 49.56 50.11
CA LEU A 141 -22.45 50.95 50.32
C LEU A 141 -23.80 51.11 51.04
N LEU A 142 -24.50 50.01 51.31
CA LEU A 142 -25.75 49.92 52.07
C LEU A 142 -25.47 49.41 53.50
#